data_AF-A0A6A0B0L2-F1
#
_entry.id   AF-A0A6A0B0L2-F1
#
_cell.length_a   1.000
_cell.length_b   1.000
_cell.length_c   1.000
_cell.angle_alpha   90.00
_cell.angle_beta   90.00
_cell.angle_gamma   90.00
#
_symmetry.space_group_name_H-M   'P 1'
#
loop_
_entity.id
_entity.type
_entity.pdbx_description
1 polymer ?
#
loop_
_entity_poly.entity_id
_entity_poly.type
_entity_poly.pdbx_seq_one_letter_code
_entity_poly.pdbx_strand_id
1 'polypeptide(L)'
;MEPLSTMPGVALAGTLMTANLGIEELLRTLARRPAIRGLVVCGRDSPRFLAGQSLLALFRDGVDPERRSIVGAAGYLPLLRSVRLPEVERLRARVEVVDARGECDPLVLGDIVQKLLARVRAAPPPAPGGRTAEDGRAASGDGPSGRVPGFHRLRAGGRRVGLSRELDGFVVISLDRRARRVVLRHYGGDLTPRHEMTGVRAESMLLGLLSAGVITDPAHAGYLGGELTKAETALRLGLPYVQDVPLREPGRPGDAVLPVHEREEAPAVTDVSPGLPDLAEFLTAVVTGLGLEGGELDPDVPLGTQVSVESVRMIELAILLEEELGLDLPPDLDLRRCSPQELYEALTG
;
A
#
# COMPACT_ATOMS: atom_id res chain seq x y z
N MET A 1 -11.89 -4.72 -22.15
CA MET A 1 -11.83 -3.36 -22.72
C MET A 1 -10.35 -3.07 -22.91
N GLU A 2 -9.92 -2.74 -24.13
CA GLU A 2 -8.52 -2.37 -24.34
C GLU A 2 -8.17 -1.10 -23.54
N PRO A 3 -6.95 -0.99 -23.00
CA PRO A 3 -6.53 0.21 -22.28
C PRO A 3 -6.53 1.44 -23.19
N LEU A 4 -6.94 2.61 -22.69
CA LEU A 4 -6.87 3.86 -23.48
C LEU A 4 -5.44 4.19 -23.93
N SER A 5 -4.41 3.64 -23.29
CA SER A 5 -3.01 3.80 -23.68
C SER A 5 -2.63 3.10 -24.99
N THR A 6 -3.41 2.12 -25.46
CA THR A 6 -3.17 1.45 -26.75
C THR A 6 -3.83 2.16 -27.93
N MET A 7 -4.64 3.18 -27.67
CA MET A 7 -5.37 3.93 -28.69
C MET A 7 -4.39 4.73 -29.58
N PRO A 8 -4.52 4.64 -30.92
CA PRO A 8 -3.66 5.39 -31.84
C PRO A 8 -3.67 6.90 -31.54
N GLY A 9 -2.48 7.50 -31.41
CA GLY A 9 -2.34 8.93 -31.08
C GLY A 9 -2.29 9.25 -29.60
N VAL A 10 -2.50 8.27 -28.71
CA VAL A 10 -2.31 8.42 -27.26
C VAL A 10 -0.87 8.06 -26.89
N ALA A 11 -0.17 8.98 -26.25
CA ALA A 11 1.19 8.74 -25.75
C ALA A 11 1.20 8.18 -24.32
N LEU A 12 0.23 8.60 -23.50
CA LEU A 12 0.07 8.24 -22.09
C LEU A 12 -1.43 8.29 -21.75
N ALA A 13 -1.89 7.34 -20.94
CA ALA A 13 -3.21 7.38 -20.33
C ALA A 13 -3.09 6.97 -18.86
N GLY A 14 -3.83 7.63 -17.99
CA GLY A 14 -3.78 7.39 -16.56
C GLY A 14 -4.93 8.06 -15.84
N THR A 15 -5.15 7.65 -14.60
CA THR A 15 -6.25 8.17 -13.79
C THR A 15 -5.79 9.32 -12.92
N LEU A 16 -6.52 10.43 -12.94
CA LEU A 16 -6.26 11.57 -12.06
C LEU A 16 -7.19 11.54 -10.84
N MET A 17 -6.61 11.33 -9.65
CA MET A 17 -7.40 11.14 -8.42
C MET A 17 -7.54 12.40 -7.57
N THR A 18 -6.52 13.25 -7.54
CA THR A 18 -6.47 14.40 -6.62
C THR A 18 -6.27 15.72 -7.36
N ALA A 19 -6.91 16.77 -6.87
CA ALA A 19 -6.84 18.14 -7.40
C ALA A 19 -5.54 18.90 -7.04
N ASN A 20 -4.53 18.18 -6.53
CA ASN A 20 -3.27 18.76 -6.06
C ASN A 20 -2.07 17.92 -6.55
N LEU A 21 -1.56 17.00 -5.73
CA LEU A 21 -0.36 16.20 -6.02
C LEU A 21 -0.49 15.44 -7.34
N GLY A 22 -1.66 14.89 -7.65
CA GLY A 22 -1.92 14.24 -8.95
C GLY A 22 -1.77 15.20 -10.13
N ILE A 23 -2.26 16.43 -9.98
CA ILE A 23 -2.08 17.50 -10.98
C ILE A 23 -0.61 17.91 -11.05
N GLU A 24 0.10 18.04 -9.93
CA GLU A 24 1.53 18.35 -9.93
C GLU A 24 2.33 17.29 -10.68
N GLU A 25 2.08 15.99 -10.45
CA GLU A 25 2.74 14.91 -11.19
C GLU A 25 2.43 14.95 -12.69
N LEU A 26 1.18 15.25 -13.06
CA LEU A 26 0.81 15.44 -14.46
C LEU A 26 1.58 16.61 -15.09
N LEU A 27 1.67 17.75 -14.42
CA LEU A 27 2.42 18.91 -14.90
C LEU A 27 3.91 18.60 -15.07
N ARG A 28 4.53 17.92 -14.09
CA ARG A 28 5.94 17.49 -14.20
C ARG A 28 6.15 16.52 -15.36
N THR A 29 5.19 15.61 -15.58
CA THR A 29 5.21 14.67 -16.70
C THR A 29 5.14 15.41 -18.04
N LEU A 30 4.23 16.38 -18.17
CA LEU A 30 4.12 17.22 -19.37
C LEU A 30 5.37 18.07 -19.60
N ALA A 31 5.96 18.63 -18.54
CA ALA A 31 7.19 19.40 -18.63
C ALA A 31 8.36 18.56 -19.16
N ARG A 32 8.51 17.32 -18.69
CA ARG A 32 9.56 16.38 -19.13
C ARG A 32 9.34 15.83 -20.54
N ARG A 33 8.13 15.93 -21.08
CA ARG A 33 7.75 15.36 -22.39
C ARG A 33 7.22 16.43 -23.34
N PRO A 34 8.09 17.30 -23.90
CA PRO A 34 7.67 18.41 -24.74
C PRO A 34 6.98 18.03 -26.05
N ALA A 35 7.10 16.78 -26.50
CA ALA A 35 6.33 16.24 -27.61
C ALA A 35 4.82 16.14 -27.32
N ILE A 36 4.41 16.09 -26.05
CA ILE A 36 3.01 16.04 -25.65
C ILE A 36 2.45 17.47 -25.63
N ARG A 37 1.57 17.75 -26.59
CA ARG A 37 0.89 19.04 -26.78
C ARG A 37 -0.63 18.98 -26.72
N GLY A 38 -1.20 17.80 -26.48
CA GLY A 38 -2.63 17.60 -26.33
C GLY A 38 -2.94 16.82 -25.06
N LEU A 39 -4.04 17.18 -24.39
CA LEU A 39 -4.55 16.54 -23.19
C LEU A 39 -6.07 16.40 -23.29
N VAL A 40 -6.58 15.18 -23.12
CA VAL A 40 -8.02 14.92 -23.04
C VAL A 40 -8.35 14.60 -21.58
N VAL A 41 -9.27 15.36 -20.99
CA VAL A 41 -9.80 15.09 -19.64
C VAL A 41 -11.14 14.38 -19.81
N CYS A 42 -11.18 13.07 -19.54
CA CYS A 42 -12.35 12.22 -19.76
C CYS A 42 -12.73 11.43 -18.50
N GLY A 43 -13.82 10.67 -18.60
CA GLY A 43 -14.37 9.91 -17.48
C GLY A 43 -15.23 10.76 -16.56
N ARG A 44 -15.88 10.09 -15.60
CA ARG A 44 -16.69 10.77 -14.57
C ARG A 44 -15.78 11.42 -13.55
N ASP A 45 -16.01 12.70 -13.30
CA ASP A 45 -15.31 13.42 -12.25
C ASP A 45 -15.79 12.96 -10.87
N SER A 46 -14.88 12.94 -9.90
CA SER A 46 -15.24 12.57 -8.53
C SER A 46 -16.14 13.67 -7.94
N PRO A 47 -17.31 13.34 -7.36
CA PRO A 47 -18.17 14.35 -6.72
C PRO A 47 -17.52 14.97 -5.48
N ARG A 48 -16.45 14.35 -4.95
CA ARG A 48 -15.74 14.82 -3.75
C ARG A 48 -14.42 15.50 -4.07
N PHE A 49 -13.64 14.93 -4.99
CA PHE A 49 -12.29 15.42 -5.26
C PHE A 49 -12.23 16.38 -6.44
N LEU A 50 -13.18 16.31 -7.40
CA LEU A 50 -13.32 17.19 -8.57
C LEU A 50 -11.97 17.48 -9.26
N ALA A 51 -11.16 16.43 -9.45
CA ALA A 51 -9.81 16.57 -9.97
C ALA A 51 -9.81 16.96 -11.46
N GLY A 52 -10.75 16.44 -12.25
CA GLY A 52 -10.90 16.81 -13.66
C GLY A 52 -11.31 18.27 -13.82
N GLN A 53 -12.28 18.73 -13.03
CA GLN A 53 -12.71 20.13 -12.97
C GLN A 53 -11.54 21.05 -12.60
N SER A 54 -10.79 20.69 -11.57
CA SER A 54 -9.67 21.49 -11.09
C SER A 54 -8.55 21.58 -12.12
N LEU A 55 -8.28 20.49 -12.84
CA LEU A 55 -7.32 20.48 -13.94
C LEU A 55 -7.75 21.40 -15.09
N LEU A 56 -9.02 21.39 -15.47
CA LEU A 56 -9.53 22.29 -16.51
C LEU A 56 -9.49 23.75 -16.06
N ALA A 57 -9.83 24.03 -14.81
CA ALA A 57 -9.73 25.36 -14.22
C ALA A 57 -8.27 25.86 -14.22
N LEU A 58 -7.30 24.99 -13.92
CA LEU A 58 -5.88 25.31 -14.02
C LEU A 58 -5.49 25.73 -15.44
N PHE A 59 -5.89 24.96 -16.45
CA PHE A 59 -5.56 25.31 -17.83
C PHE A 59 -6.23 26.60 -18.28
N ARG A 60 -7.46 26.84 -17.84
CA ARG A 60 -8.23 28.05 -18.17
C ARG A 60 -7.73 29.31 -17.45
N ASP A 61 -7.57 29.25 -16.13
CA ASP A 61 -7.42 30.44 -15.27
C ASP A 61 -6.06 30.51 -14.56
N GLY A 62 -5.29 29.42 -14.53
CA GLY A 62 -3.98 29.37 -13.90
C GLY A 62 -4.03 29.22 -12.39
N VAL A 63 -3.00 29.73 -11.73
CA VAL A 63 -2.76 29.58 -10.29
C VAL A 63 -2.63 30.96 -9.66
N ASP A 64 -3.31 31.16 -8.55
CA ASP A 64 -3.14 32.34 -7.70
C ASP A 64 -1.69 32.36 -7.14
N PRO A 65 -0.89 33.41 -7.44
CA PRO A 65 0.52 33.41 -7.08
C PRO A 65 0.78 33.48 -5.58
N GLU A 66 -0.12 34.11 -4.81
CA GLU A 66 0.02 34.27 -3.36
C GLU A 66 -0.47 33.01 -2.64
N ARG A 67 -1.67 32.55 -2.98
CA ARG A 67 -2.33 31.43 -2.32
C ARG A 67 -1.85 30.07 -2.80
N ARG A 68 -1.18 30.04 -3.96
CA ARG A 68 -0.75 28.80 -4.64
C ARG A 68 -1.93 27.88 -5.00
N SER A 69 -3.14 28.43 -5.06
CA SER A 69 -4.37 27.70 -5.36
C SER A 69 -4.74 27.82 -6.84
N ILE A 70 -5.29 26.77 -7.42
CA ILE A 70 -5.85 26.82 -8.77
C ILE A 70 -7.07 27.74 -8.77
N VAL A 71 -7.06 28.75 -9.66
CA VAL A 71 -8.17 29.71 -9.77
C VAL A 71 -9.40 29.00 -10.34
N GLY A 72 -10.56 29.16 -9.71
CA GLY A 72 -11.82 28.55 -10.16
C GLY A 72 -11.94 27.04 -9.91
N ALA A 73 -10.99 26.42 -9.22
CA ALA A 73 -11.07 25.00 -8.84
C ALA A 73 -12.00 24.77 -7.63
N ALA A 74 -12.85 23.76 -7.73
CA ALA A 74 -13.77 23.32 -6.69
C ALA A 74 -13.32 22.02 -5.99
N GLY A 75 -12.21 21.42 -6.44
CA GLY A 75 -11.65 20.21 -5.85
C GLY A 75 -11.12 20.40 -4.43
N TYR A 76 -10.95 19.28 -3.72
CA TYR A 76 -10.43 19.30 -2.36
C TYR A 76 -8.94 19.71 -2.34
N LEU A 77 -8.62 20.76 -1.57
CA LEU A 77 -7.27 21.32 -1.42
C LEU A 77 -6.56 21.53 -2.77
N PRO A 78 -7.05 22.39 -3.68
CA PRO A 78 -6.52 22.54 -5.03
C PRO A 78 -5.27 23.44 -5.03
N LEU A 79 -4.26 23.04 -4.26
CA LEU A 79 -3.03 23.78 -4.03
C LEU A 79 -1.87 23.13 -4.76
N LEU A 80 -1.12 23.93 -5.52
CA LEU A 80 0.09 23.50 -6.23
C LEU A 80 1.29 24.18 -5.57
N ARG A 81 2.00 23.47 -4.68
CA ARG A 81 3.11 24.00 -3.88
C ARG A 81 4.48 23.73 -4.46
N SER A 82 4.65 22.65 -5.21
CA SER A 82 5.97 22.17 -5.63
C SER A 82 6.36 22.61 -7.05
N VAL A 83 5.39 22.90 -7.91
CA VAL A 83 5.61 23.32 -9.31
C VAL A 83 5.93 24.80 -9.42
N ARG A 84 6.68 25.24 -10.43
CA ARG A 84 7.00 26.66 -10.62
C ARG A 84 5.92 27.36 -11.45
N LEU A 85 5.42 28.52 -11.02
CA LEU A 85 4.35 29.23 -11.75
C LEU A 85 4.72 29.56 -13.21
N PRO A 86 5.93 30.05 -13.53
CA PRO A 86 6.31 30.28 -14.93
C PRO A 86 6.28 29.00 -15.78
N GLU A 87 6.52 27.84 -15.18
CA GLU A 87 6.44 26.55 -15.86
C GLU A 87 4.99 26.12 -16.10
N VAL A 88 4.12 26.34 -15.11
CA VAL A 88 2.67 26.15 -15.27
C VAL A 88 2.16 26.98 -16.44
N GLU A 89 2.51 28.27 -16.51
CA GLU A 89 2.11 29.15 -17.62
C GLU A 89 2.64 28.68 -18.98
N ARG A 90 3.90 28.22 -19.05
CA ARG A 90 4.45 27.62 -20.28
C ARG A 90 3.67 26.37 -20.71
N LEU A 91 3.26 25.52 -19.75
CA LEU A 91 2.47 24.34 -20.06
C LEU A 91 1.06 24.71 -20.53
N ARG A 92 0.40 25.68 -19.88
CA ARG A 92 -0.91 26.20 -20.27
C ARG A 92 -0.92 26.74 -21.69
N ALA A 93 0.13 27.46 -22.09
CA ALA A 93 0.25 27.98 -23.44
C ALA A 93 0.59 26.90 -24.49
N ARG A 94 1.26 25.82 -24.08
CA ARG A 94 1.78 24.79 -25.00
C ARG A 94 0.82 23.61 -25.21
N VAL A 95 0.04 23.26 -24.20
CA VAL A 95 -0.80 22.06 -24.19
C VAL A 95 -2.25 22.45 -24.41
N GLU A 96 -2.82 21.97 -25.51
CA GLU A 96 -4.24 22.11 -25.79
C GLU A 96 -5.04 21.08 -24.98
N VAL A 97 -6.05 21.54 -24.24
CA VAL A 97 -6.87 20.68 -23.37
C VAL A 97 -8.29 20.59 -23.89
N VAL A 98 -8.83 19.36 -23.94
CA VAL A 98 -10.22 19.07 -24.28
C VAL A 98 -10.97 18.56 -23.05
N ASP A 99 -12.06 19.24 -22.67
CA ASP A 99 -13.02 18.74 -21.69
C ASP A 99 -13.93 17.70 -22.35
N ALA A 100 -13.73 16.45 -21.99
CA ALA A 100 -14.58 15.32 -22.36
C ALA A 100 -15.09 14.61 -21.09
N ARG A 101 -15.19 15.32 -19.96
CA ARG A 101 -15.67 14.73 -18.70
C ARG A 101 -17.11 14.24 -18.87
N GLY A 102 -17.40 13.12 -18.24
CA GLY A 102 -18.65 12.37 -18.40
C GLY A 102 -18.59 11.30 -19.49
N GLU A 103 -17.68 11.43 -20.46
CA GLU A 103 -17.51 10.45 -21.53
C GLU A 103 -16.59 9.29 -21.10
N CYS A 104 -17.03 8.05 -21.37
CA CYS A 104 -16.32 6.82 -21.06
C CYS A 104 -16.27 5.84 -22.25
N ASP A 105 -16.97 6.12 -23.36
CA ASP A 105 -17.01 5.31 -24.55
C ASP A 105 -15.67 5.42 -25.33
N PRO A 106 -14.93 4.32 -25.47
CA PRO A 106 -13.66 4.33 -26.19
C PRO A 106 -13.75 4.80 -27.65
N LEU A 107 -14.89 4.58 -28.33
CA LEU A 107 -15.07 5.02 -29.71
C LEU A 107 -15.18 6.54 -29.79
N VAL A 108 -16.01 7.13 -28.91
CA VAL A 108 -16.17 8.60 -28.82
C VAL A 108 -14.86 9.26 -28.41
N LEU A 109 -14.16 8.67 -27.42
CA LEU A 109 -12.84 9.14 -27.00
C LEU A 109 -11.81 9.03 -28.13
N GLY A 110 -11.86 7.97 -28.94
CA GLY A 110 -11.04 7.80 -30.13
C GLY A 110 -11.19 8.95 -31.11
N ASP A 111 -12.44 9.32 -31.43
CA ASP A 111 -12.73 10.45 -32.32
C ASP A 111 -12.21 11.78 -31.76
N ILE A 112 -12.37 12.01 -30.46
CA ILE A 112 -11.86 13.21 -29.78
C ILE A 112 -10.33 13.26 -29.87
N VAL A 113 -9.65 12.14 -29.63
CA VAL A 113 -8.20 12.02 -29.73
C VAL A 113 -7.73 12.32 -31.15
N GLN A 114 -8.35 11.74 -32.18
CA GLN A 114 -7.95 12.00 -33.57
C GLN A 114 -8.14 13.47 -33.96
N LYS A 115 -9.25 14.09 -33.55
CA LYS A 115 -9.51 15.53 -33.79
C LYS A 115 -8.50 16.42 -33.09
N LEU A 116 -8.13 16.10 -31.84
CA LEU A 116 -7.09 16.83 -31.12
C LEU A 116 -5.72 16.64 -31.76
N LEU A 117 -5.38 15.40 -32.14
CA LEU A 117 -4.11 15.09 -32.79
C LEU A 117 -3.94 15.85 -34.12
N ALA A 118 -4.99 15.92 -34.93
CA ALA A 118 -4.98 16.68 -36.18
C ALA A 118 -4.71 18.17 -35.94
N ARG A 119 -5.38 18.79 -34.96
CA ARG A 119 -5.17 20.19 -34.58
C ARG A 119 -3.75 20.45 -34.06
N VAL A 120 -3.27 19.57 -33.17
CA VAL A 120 -1.91 19.64 -32.63
C VAL A 120 -0.86 19.52 -33.74
N ARG A 121 -1.05 18.64 -34.74
CA ARG A 121 -0.12 18.46 -35.87
C ARG A 121 -0.13 19.63 -36.85
N ALA A 122 -1.28 20.28 -37.03
CA ALA A 122 -1.41 21.45 -37.89
C ALA A 122 -0.79 22.71 -37.26
N ALA A 123 -0.75 22.81 -35.92
CA ALA A 123 -0.11 23.90 -35.23
C ALA A 123 1.43 23.83 -35.38
N PRO A 124 2.11 24.96 -35.66
CA PRO A 124 3.56 24.99 -35.74
C PRO A 124 4.16 24.52 -34.41
N PRO A 125 5.28 23.78 -34.44
CA PRO A 125 5.95 23.41 -33.21
C PRO A 125 6.29 24.69 -32.43
N PRO A 126 6.14 24.69 -31.09
CA PRO A 126 6.55 25.85 -30.30
C PRO A 126 8.01 26.17 -30.63
N ALA A 127 8.32 27.46 -30.80
CA ALA A 127 9.69 27.90 -31.04
C ALA A 127 10.61 27.24 -30.01
N PRO A 128 11.80 26.73 -30.41
CA PRO A 128 12.73 26.15 -29.45
C PRO A 128 12.98 27.20 -28.38
N GLY A 129 12.46 26.94 -27.18
CA GLY A 129 12.54 27.89 -26.08
C GLY A 129 14.01 28.16 -25.82
N GLY A 130 14.48 29.34 -26.22
CA GLY A 130 15.78 29.82 -25.80
C GLY A 130 15.77 29.81 -24.29
N ARG A 131 16.68 29.06 -23.67
CA ARG A 131 16.94 29.19 -22.24
C ARG A 131 17.23 30.65 -22.01
N THR A 132 16.37 31.38 -21.31
CA THR A 132 16.66 32.78 -21.02
C THR A 132 17.81 32.81 -20.01
N ALA A 133 18.57 33.91 -19.95
CA ALA A 133 19.68 34.04 -19.00
C ALA A 133 19.25 33.86 -17.52
N GLU A 134 17.95 33.92 -17.23
CA GLU A 134 17.35 33.62 -15.92
C GLU A 134 17.27 32.11 -15.61
N ASP A 135 17.15 31.24 -16.63
CA ASP A 135 17.17 29.79 -16.47
C ASP A 135 18.56 29.27 -16.01
N GLY A 136 19.62 30.03 -16.30
CA GLY A 136 21.00 29.70 -15.91
C GLY A 136 21.36 30.06 -14.46
N ARG A 137 20.64 31.00 -13.82
CA ARG A 137 20.87 31.39 -12.42
C ARG A 137 20.03 30.61 -11.41
N ALA A 138 18.92 30.01 -11.85
CA ALA A 138 18.10 29.10 -11.04
C ALA A 138 18.62 27.64 -11.05
N ALA A 139 19.70 27.35 -11.78
CA ALA A 139 20.28 26.01 -11.95
C ALA A 139 21.11 25.51 -10.76
N SER A 140 21.14 26.22 -9.64
CA SER A 140 21.69 25.74 -8.37
C SER A 140 20.56 25.36 -7.41
N GLY A 141 19.97 24.17 -7.60
CA GLY A 141 19.21 23.53 -6.52
C GLY A 141 18.12 22.54 -6.92
N ASP A 142 17.35 22.78 -7.98
CA ASP A 142 16.24 21.90 -8.38
C ASP A 142 16.06 21.97 -9.91
N GLY A 143 15.85 20.82 -10.55
CA GLY A 143 15.67 20.71 -12.00
C GLY A 143 14.46 21.50 -12.54
N PRO A 144 14.22 21.49 -13.86
CA PRO A 144 13.22 22.34 -14.50
C PRO A 144 11.78 22.15 -14.00
N SER A 145 11.45 21.09 -13.26
CA SER A 145 10.09 20.70 -12.85
C SER A 145 9.67 21.04 -11.41
N GLY A 146 10.41 21.92 -10.72
CA GLY A 146 10.12 22.28 -9.32
C GLY A 146 10.73 21.31 -8.29
N ARG A 147 10.47 21.58 -7.00
CA ARG A 147 11.11 20.86 -5.88
C ARG A 147 10.59 19.44 -5.78
N VAL A 148 11.50 18.46 -5.72
CA VAL A 148 11.13 17.07 -5.43
C VAL A 148 10.71 16.98 -3.96
N PRO A 149 9.55 16.38 -3.63
CA PRO A 149 9.15 16.19 -2.24
C PRO A 149 10.19 15.36 -1.48
N GLY A 150 10.67 15.89 -0.36
CA GLY A 150 11.53 15.16 0.57
C GLY A 150 10.67 14.42 1.59
N PHE A 151 10.80 13.09 1.64
CA PHE A 151 10.12 12.26 2.63
C PHE A 151 11.11 11.87 3.73
N HIS A 152 10.71 12.02 4.99
CA HIS A 152 11.42 11.40 6.10
C HIS A 152 11.07 9.91 6.12
N ARG A 153 12.08 9.04 5.96
CA ARG A 153 11.89 7.59 5.99
C ARG A 153 11.67 7.14 7.43
N LEU A 154 10.56 6.47 7.69
CA LEU A 154 10.28 5.75 8.93
C LEU A 154 10.54 4.27 8.68
N ARG A 155 11.35 3.62 9.53
CA ARG A 155 11.58 2.17 9.47
C ARG A 155 10.42 1.42 10.12
N ALA A 156 10.07 0.27 9.56
CA ALA A 156 9.24 -0.69 10.27
C ALA A 156 10.03 -1.23 11.49
N GLY A 157 9.34 -1.52 12.60
CA GLY A 157 9.98 -1.99 13.84
C GLY A 157 9.12 -1.89 15.09
N GLY A 158 7.80 -1.70 14.95
CA GLY A 158 6.88 -1.82 16.09
C GLY A 158 6.86 -3.27 16.58
N ARG A 159 6.92 -3.47 17.90
CA ARG A 159 6.76 -4.79 18.51
C ARG A 159 5.36 -4.89 19.11
N ARG A 160 4.75 -6.07 19.05
CA ARG A 160 3.52 -6.33 19.80
C ARG A 160 3.89 -6.20 21.28
N VAL A 161 3.21 -5.31 22.00
CA VAL A 161 3.34 -5.28 23.46
C VAL A 161 2.63 -6.55 23.95
N GLY A 162 3.41 -7.55 24.35
CA GLY A 162 2.86 -8.81 24.86
C GLY A 162 1.92 -8.52 26.02
N LEU A 163 0.76 -9.19 26.04
CA LEU A 163 -0.39 -9.04 26.96
C LEU A 163 -0.08 -8.19 28.21
N SER A 164 0.01 -6.87 28.02
CA SER A 164 0.20 -5.96 29.14
C SER A 164 -1.14 -5.85 29.83
N ARG A 165 -1.09 -5.75 31.16
CA ARG A 165 -2.18 -5.83 32.14
C ARG A 165 -3.33 -4.82 31.99
N GLU A 166 -3.49 -4.19 30.82
CA GLU A 166 -4.41 -3.08 30.57
C GLU A 166 -5.75 -3.50 29.94
N LEU A 167 -5.80 -4.65 29.23
CA LEU A 167 -7.08 -5.29 28.95
C LEU A 167 -7.47 -6.17 30.14
N ASP A 168 -8.47 -5.73 30.91
CA ASP A 168 -9.22 -6.62 31.81
C ASP A 168 -10.09 -7.56 30.96
N GLY A 169 -9.45 -8.49 30.23
CA GLY A 169 -10.17 -9.39 29.34
C GLY A 169 -9.46 -9.83 28.07
N PHE A 170 -10.23 -10.49 27.19
CA PHE A 170 -9.78 -10.96 25.89
C PHE A 170 -10.94 -10.94 24.88
N VAL A 171 -10.55 -10.92 23.61
CA VAL A 171 -11.47 -10.89 22.47
C VAL A 171 -11.32 -12.17 21.65
N VAL A 172 -12.46 -12.77 21.33
CA VAL A 172 -12.56 -13.96 20.49
C VAL A 172 -13.29 -13.60 19.21
N ILE A 173 -12.63 -13.83 18.07
CA ILE A 173 -13.19 -13.62 16.74
C ILE A 173 -13.51 -14.97 16.11
N SER A 174 -14.68 -15.08 15.48
CA SER A 174 -15.15 -16.27 14.80
C SER A 174 -15.97 -15.91 13.56
N LEU A 175 -16.25 -16.91 12.72
CA LEU A 175 -17.03 -16.72 11.49
C LEU A 175 -18.36 -17.46 11.55
N ASP A 176 -19.47 -16.74 11.40
CA ASP A 176 -20.74 -17.33 11.00
C ASP A 176 -20.82 -17.39 9.48
N ARG A 177 -20.40 -18.53 8.92
CA ARG A 177 -20.38 -18.73 7.48
C ARG A 177 -21.78 -18.84 6.86
N ARG A 178 -22.78 -19.28 7.63
CA ARG A 178 -24.17 -19.37 7.13
C ARG A 178 -24.77 -17.99 7.00
N ALA A 179 -24.61 -17.14 8.01
CA ALA A 179 -25.07 -15.76 7.98
C ALA A 179 -24.14 -14.83 7.19
N ARG A 180 -22.97 -15.32 6.77
CA ARG A 180 -21.87 -14.55 6.14
C ARG A 180 -21.49 -13.33 7.00
N ARG A 181 -21.17 -13.56 8.28
CA ARG A 181 -20.75 -12.53 9.23
C ARG A 181 -19.52 -12.95 10.04
N VAL A 182 -18.72 -11.96 10.41
CA VAL A 182 -17.74 -12.05 11.50
C VAL A 182 -18.48 -11.85 12.81
N VAL A 183 -18.14 -12.66 13.81
CA VAL A 183 -18.67 -12.59 15.17
C VAL A 183 -17.51 -12.34 16.11
N LEU A 184 -17.61 -11.26 16.88
CA LEU A 184 -16.65 -10.88 17.90
C LEU A 184 -17.31 -10.98 19.28
N ARG A 185 -16.62 -11.61 20.23
CA ARG A 185 -17.02 -11.69 21.64
C ARG A 185 -15.91 -11.17 22.52
N HIS A 186 -16.26 -10.32 23.47
CA HIS A 186 -15.36 -9.77 24.48
C HIS A 186 -15.75 -10.32 25.85
N TYR A 187 -14.76 -10.84 26.56
CA TYR A 187 -14.86 -11.37 27.92
C TYR A 187 -13.96 -10.58 28.86
N GLY A 188 -14.37 -10.40 30.11
CA GLY A 188 -13.52 -9.84 31.17
C GLY A 188 -12.38 -10.79 31.57
N GLY A 189 -11.42 -10.31 32.39
CA GLY A 189 -10.33 -11.16 32.91
C GLY A 189 -10.83 -12.33 33.77
N ASP A 190 -12.06 -12.23 34.27
CA ASP A 190 -12.80 -13.25 35.02
C ASP A 190 -13.61 -14.22 34.13
N LEU A 191 -13.41 -14.17 32.80
CA LEU A 191 -14.18 -14.92 31.79
C LEU A 191 -15.66 -14.51 31.68
N THR A 192 -16.11 -13.44 32.35
CA THR A 192 -17.49 -12.97 32.24
C THR A 192 -17.74 -12.35 30.85
N PRO A 193 -18.76 -12.79 30.09
CA PRO A 193 -19.11 -12.17 28.82
C PRO A 193 -19.48 -10.69 29.01
N ARG A 194 -18.90 -9.81 28.21
CA ARG A 194 -19.15 -8.35 28.28
C ARG A 194 -19.89 -7.85 27.05
N HIS A 195 -19.35 -8.09 25.86
CA HIS A 195 -19.91 -7.57 24.62
C HIS A 195 -19.89 -8.64 23.52
N GLU A 196 -20.89 -8.59 22.65
CA GLU A 196 -20.93 -9.36 21.40
C GLU A 196 -21.21 -8.40 20.25
N MET A 197 -20.53 -8.59 19.12
CA MET A 197 -20.72 -7.81 17.91
C MET A 197 -20.71 -8.72 16.69
N THR A 198 -21.62 -8.47 15.75
CA THR A 198 -21.60 -9.13 14.45
C THR A 198 -21.48 -8.10 13.34
N GLY A 199 -20.69 -8.41 12.31
CA GLY A 199 -20.44 -7.47 11.22
C GLY A 199 -19.86 -8.15 9.99
N VAL A 200 -19.78 -7.39 8.90
CA VAL A 200 -19.15 -7.85 7.65
C VAL A 200 -17.85 -7.08 7.37
N ARG A 201 -17.74 -5.84 7.86
CA ARG A 201 -16.59 -4.96 7.61
C ARG A 201 -15.77 -4.79 8.89
N ALA A 202 -14.49 -5.14 8.81
CA ALA A 202 -13.53 -5.10 9.91
C ALA A 202 -13.40 -3.68 10.51
N GLU A 203 -13.26 -2.67 9.64
CA GLU A 203 -13.16 -1.26 10.05
C GLU A 203 -14.34 -0.82 10.90
N SER A 204 -15.57 -1.15 10.49
CA SER A 204 -16.78 -0.79 11.24
C SER A 204 -16.83 -1.47 12.60
N MET A 205 -16.37 -2.72 12.69
CA MET A 205 -16.33 -3.45 13.96
C MET A 205 -15.25 -2.89 14.90
N LEU A 206 -14.06 -2.57 14.39
CA LEU A 206 -12.99 -1.94 15.15
C LEU A 206 -13.43 -0.58 15.72
N LEU A 207 -14.06 0.26 14.88
CA LEU A 207 -14.61 1.54 15.32
C LEU A 207 -15.71 1.37 16.38
N GLY A 208 -16.49 0.29 16.31
CA GLY A 208 -17.46 -0.06 17.34
C GLY A 208 -16.80 -0.37 18.70
N LEU A 209 -15.68 -1.10 18.71
CA LEU A 209 -14.92 -1.38 19.94
C LEU A 209 -14.33 -0.10 20.56
N LEU A 210 -13.73 0.75 19.72
CA LEU A 210 -13.18 2.04 20.14
C LEU A 210 -14.27 2.96 20.69
N SER A 211 -15.40 3.06 20.00
CA SER A 211 -16.53 3.88 20.44
C SER A 211 -17.17 3.39 21.73
N ALA A 212 -17.12 2.07 21.99
CA ALA A 212 -17.60 1.47 23.23
C ALA A 212 -16.57 1.53 24.37
N GLY A 213 -15.35 2.02 24.12
CA GLY A 213 -14.28 2.06 25.11
C GLY A 213 -13.75 0.67 25.51
N VAL A 214 -14.01 -0.37 24.70
CA VAL A 214 -13.52 -1.74 24.95
C VAL A 214 -12.01 -1.82 24.73
N ILE A 215 -11.49 -1.06 23.77
CA ILE A 215 -10.08 -0.90 23.51
C ILE A 215 -9.74 0.59 23.46
N THR A 216 -8.63 0.96 24.07
CA THR A 216 -8.18 2.37 24.15
C THR A 216 -6.75 2.56 23.71
N ASP A 217 -5.93 1.52 23.76
CA ASP A 217 -4.53 1.55 23.33
C ASP A 217 -4.40 1.33 21.81
N PRO A 218 -3.58 2.16 21.10
CA PRO A 218 -3.34 2.01 19.67
C PRO A 218 -2.75 0.66 19.24
N ALA A 219 -1.91 0.01 20.04
CA ALA A 219 -1.32 -1.27 19.66
C ALA A 219 -2.38 -2.39 19.62
N HIS A 220 -3.25 -2.45 20.62
CA HIS A 220 -4.40 -3.37 20.64
C HIS A 220 -5.39 -3.09 19.51
N ALA A 221 -5.64 -1.80 19.20
CA ALA A 221 -6.48 -1.43 18.06
C ALA A 221 -5.88 -1.87 16.72
N GLY A 222 -4.56 -1.74 16.56
CA GLY A 222 -3.83 -2.25 15.39
C GLY A 222 -3.96 -3.76 15.23
N TYR A 223 -3.71 -4.51 16.30
CA TYR A 223 -3.85 -5.98 16.31
C TYR A 223 -5.28 -6.43 15.97
N LEU A 224 -6.29 -5.93 16.69
CA LEU A 224 -7.68 -6.33 16.44
C LEU A 224 -8.16 -5.90 15.05
N GLY A 225 -7.70 -4.75 14.54
CA GLY A 225 -7.94 -4.35 13.17
C GLY A 225 -7.38 -5.36 12.16
N GLY A 226 -6.17 -5.87 12.39
CA GLY A 226 -5.55 -6.94 11.61
C GLY A 226 -6.38 -8.23 11.65
N GLU A 227 -6.71 -8.71 12.84
CA GLU A 227 -7.48 -9.96 13.01
C GLU A 227 -8.90 -9.87 12.43
N LEU A 228 -9.59 -8.75 12.60
CA LEU A 228 -10.91 -8.52 12.00
C LEU A 228 -10.82 -8.47 10.47
N THR A 229 -9.77 -7.84 9.91
CA THR A 229 -9.55 -7.79 8.46
C THR A 229 -9.22 -9.17 7.89
N LYS A 230 -8.45 -9.98 8.65
CA LYS A 230 -8.16 -11.37 8.35
C LYS A 230 -9.46 -12.20 8.31
N ALA A 231 -10.32 -12.04 9.31
CA ALA A 231 -11.62 -12.69 9.38
C ALA A 231 -12.56 -12.26 8.23
N GLU A 232 -12.66 -10.97 7.92
CA GLU A 232 -13.43 -10.44 6.79
C GLU A 232 -12.93 -11.02 5.45
N THR A 233 -11.61 -11.04 5.25
CA THR A 233 -10.98 -11.57 4.04
C THR A 233 -11.26 -13.06 3.89
N ALA A 234 -11.09 -13.84 4.97
CA ALA A 234 -11.37 -15.26 4.99
C ALA A 234 -12.83 -15.55 4.64
N LEU A 235 -13.76 -14.78 5.21
CA LEU A 235 -15.17 -14.91 4.92
C LEU A 235 -15.52 -14.57 3.46
N ARG A 236 -14.90 -13.52 2.90
CA ARG A 236 -15.12 -13.08 1.53
C ARG A 236 -14.59 -14.06 0.50
N LEU A 237 -13.42 -14.66 0.78
CA LEU A 237 -12.72 -15.57 -0.13
C LEU A 237 -12.99 -17.06 0.16
N GLY A 238 -13.72 -17.38 1.23
CA GLY A 238 -14.03 -18.75 1.63
C GLY A 238 -12.86 -19.50 2.30
N LEU A 239 -11.87 -18.79 2.85
CA LEU A 239 -10.68 -19.36 3.48
C LEU A 239 -10.95 -19.81 4.92
N PRO A 240 -10.22 -20.82 5.44
CA PRO A 240 -10.19 -21.09 6.88
C PRO A 240 -9.69 -19.86 7.64
N TYR A 241 -10.30 -19.61 8.81
CA TYR A 241 -9.89 -18.56 9.73
C TYR A 241 -9.67 -19.18 11.09
N VAL A 242 -8.51 -18.91 11.67
CA VAL A 242 -8.19 -19.13 13.07
C VAL A 242 -7.47 -17.87 13.54
N GLN A 243 -7.88 -17.33 14.69
CA GLN A 243 -7.24 -16.15 15.26
C GLN A 243 -5.75 -16.43 15.51
N ASP A 244 -4.89 -15.43 15.32
CA ASP A 244 -3.42 -15.55 15.46
C ASP A 244 -2.73 -16.51 14.48
N VAL A 245 -3.48 -17.19 13.61
CA VAL A 245 -2.93 -18.02 12.53
C VAL A 245 -2.98 -17.27 11.20
N PRO A 246 -1.89 -17.24 10.41
CA PRO A 246 -1.91 -16.66 9.07
C PRO A 246 -2.96 -17.32 8.14
N LEU A 247 -3.50 -16.55 7.19
CA LEU A 247 -4.39 -17.11 6.16
C LEU A 247 -3.59 -17.99 5.20
N ARG A 248 -4.16 -19.14 4.84
CA ARG A 248 -3.59 -20.06 3.85
C ARG A 248 -4.54 -20.23 2.68
N GLU A 249 -3.98 -20.42 1.48
CA GLU A 249 -4.76 -20.68 0.27
C GLU A 249 -5.56 -21.98 0.38
N PRO A 250 -6.79 -22.04 -0.17
CA PRO A 250 -7.60 -23.24 -0.14
C PRO A 250 -7.09 -24.21 -1.22
N GLY A 251 -6.70 -25.43 -0.81
CA GLY A 251 -6.32 -26.50 -1.74
C GLY A 251 -4.82 -26.72 -1.95
N ARG A 252 -3.95 -26.04 -1.19
CA ARG A 252 -2.57 -26.53 -1.00
C ARG A 252 -2.57 -27.56 0.15
N PRO A 253 -2.52 -28.88 -0.13
CA PRO A 253 -2.04 -29.81 0.88
C PRO A 253 -0.60 -29.45 1.22
N GLY A 254 -0.12 -29.86 2.38
CA GLY A 254 1.30 -29.78 2.73
C GLY A 254 2.23 -30.65 1.87
N ASP A 255 1.94 -30.82 0.57
CA ASP A 255 2.68 -31.65 -0.39
C ASP A 255 2.45 -31.14 -1.82
N ALA A 256 3.27 -30.19 -2.30
CA ALA A 256 3.60 -30.05 -3.71
C ALA A 256 4.80 -29.11 -3.87
N VAL A 257 5.97 -29.73 -4.05
CA VAL A 257 7.25 -29.11 -4.41
C VAL A 257 7.09 -28.33 -5.72
N LEU A 258 7.51 -27.06 -5.72
CA LEU A 258 8.02 -26.45 -6.95
C LEU A 258 9.54 -26.67 -6.96
N PRO A 259 10.13 -27.13 -8.08
CA PRO A 259 11.58 -27.19 -8.18
C PRO A 259 12.14 -25.77 -8.04
N VAL A 260 13.20 -25.66 -7.24
CA VAL A 260 13.99 -24.44 -7.07
C VAL A 260 14.52 -24.03 -8.43
N HIS A 261 13.87 -23.05 -9.07
CA HIS A 261 14.49 -22.35 -10.19
C HIS A 261 15.38 -21.25 -9.60
N GLU A 262 16.65 -21.28 -10.03
CA GLU A 262 17.72 -20.33 -9.73
C GLU A 262 17.18 -18.91 -9.66
N ARG A 263 17.24 -18.31 -8.46
CA ARG A 263 16.92 -16.89 -8.27
C ARG A 263 18.02 -16.06 -8.94
N GLU A 264 17.66 -15.25 -9.92
CA GLU A 264 18.49 -14.11 -10.34
C GLU A 264 18.73 -13.21 -9.11
N GLU A 265 20.00 -12.95 -8.84
CA GLU A 265 20.46 -12.10 -7.73
C GLU A 265 19.81 -10.71 -7.80
N ALA A 266 18.94 -10.42 -6.83
CA ALA A 266 18.52 -9.06 -6.54
C ALA A 266 19.71 -8.31 -5.89
N PRO A 267 19.93 -7.02 -6.21
CA PRO A 267 21.11 -6.30 -5.75
C PRO A 267 21.07 -6.13 -4.23
N ALA A 268 22.18 -6.49 -3.59
CA ALA A 268 22.40 -6.35 -2.15
C ALA A 268 22.19 -4.89 -1.70
N VAL A 269 21.15 -4.68 -0.89
CA VAL A 269 20.99 -3.47 -0.10
C VAL A 269 21.47 -3.82 1.30
N THR A 270 22.69 -3.39 1.61
CA THR A 270 23.23 -3.41 2.97
C THR A 270 22.46 -2.40 3.82
N ASP A 271 21.49 -2.85 4.60
CA ASP A 271 20.96 -2.07 5.72
C ASP A 271 20.92 -2.97 6.97
N VAL A 272 21.74 -2.61 7.95
CA VAL A 272 21.90 -3.34 9.20
C VAL A 272 20.64 -3.12 10.03
N SER A 273 19.70 -4.07 9.96
CA SER A 273 18.76 -4.36 11.05
C SER A 273 19.56 -4.53 12.35
N PRO A 274 19.00 -4.32 13.57
CA PRO A 274 19.62 -4.93 14.74
C PRO A 274 19.75 -6.41 14.37
N GLY A 275 20.98 -6.86 14.15
CA GLY A 275 21.23 -8.16 13.54
C GLY A 275 20.42 -9.19 14.31
N LEU A 276 19.77 -10.11 13.61
CA LEU A 276 19.31 -11.30 14.30
C LEU A 276 20.46 -11.77 15.18
N PRO A 277 20.18 -12.09 16.46
CA PRO A 277 21.21 -12.58 17.36
C PRO A 277 21.84 -13.81 16.70
N ASP A 278 23.07 -14.17 17.04
CA ASP A 278 23.72 -15.29 16.36
C ASP A 278 22.86 -16.56 16.43
N LEU A 279 23.10 -17.52 15.53
CA LEU A 279 22.25 -18.71 15.42
C LEU A 279 22.00 -19.38 16.79
N ALA A 280 23.00 -19.44 17.67
CA ALA A 280 22.85 -20.05 18.99
C ALA A 280 21.88 -19.25 19.88
N GLU A 281 22.00 -17.92 19.91
CA GLU A 281 21.08 -17.04 20.61
C GLU A 281 19.67 -17.06 20.01
N PHE A 282 19.54 -17.12 18.68
CA PHE A 282 18.25 -17.26 17.98
C PHE A 282 17.56 -18.58 18.34
N LEU A 283 18.27 -19.71 18.28
CA LEU A 283 17.74 -21.01 18.67
C LEU A 283 17.34 -21.04 20.15
N THR A 284 18.14 -20.40 21.02
CA THR A 284 17.82 -20.27 22.44
C THR A 284 16.53 -19.48 22.65
N ALA A 285 16.34 -18.38 21.91
CA ALA A 285 15.11 -17.60 21.96
C ALA A 285 13.90 -18.40 21.48
N VAL A 286 14.05 -19.20 20.41
CA VAL A 286 12.98 -20.08 19.89
C VAL A 286 12.63 -21.18 20.89
N VAL A 287 13.62 -21.88 21.46
CA VAL A 287 13.43 -22.92 22.48
C VAL A 287 12.74 -22.36 23.73
N THR A 288 13.20 -21.20 24.19
CA THR A 288 12.63 -20.52 25.36
C THR A 288 11.20 -20.07 25.10
N GLY A 289 10.94 -19.44 23.95
CA GLY A 289 9.62 -18.95 23.57
C GLY A 289 8.59 -20.07 23.35
N LEU A 290 9.03 -21.24 22.88
CA LEU A 290 8.18 -22.43 22.75
C LEU A 290 8.03 -23.24 24.06
N GLY A 291 8.67 -22.83 25.15
CA GLY A 291 8.62 -23.56 26.42
C GLY A 291 9.17 -24.99 26.32
N LEU A 292 10.17 -25.22 25.46
CA LEU A 292 10.83 -26.52 25.29
C LEU A 292 11.88 -26.72 26.40
N GLU A 293 11.43 -26.99 27.62
CA GLU A 293 12.32 -27.13 28.79
C GLU A 293 13.40 -28.22 28.57
N GLY A 294 14.67 -27.80 28.44
CA GLY A 294 15.83 -28.68 28.32
C GLY A 294 16.06 -29.33 26.95
N GLY A 295 15.32 -28.92 25.92
CA GLY A 295 15.50 -29.40 24.54
C GLY A 295 16.43 -28.50 23.73
N GLU A 296 17.42 -29.07 23.04
CA GLU A 296 18.17 -28.39 21.99
C GLU A 296 17.51 -28.66 20.63
N LEU A 297 17.39 -27.62 19.79
CA LEU A 297 17.03 -27.78 18.38
C LEU A 297 18.31 -28.05 17.59
N ASP A 298 18.35 -29.16 16.88
CA ASP A 298 19.37 -29.45 15.90
C ASP A 298 19.20 -28.47 14.71
N PRO A 299 20.22 -27.68 14.36
CA PRO A 299 20.12 -26.64 13.33
C PRO A 299 19.84 -27.19 11.92
N ASP A 300 20.18 -28.46 11.67
CA ASP A 300 20.10 -29.07 10.35
C ASP A 300 18.86 -29.95 10.17
N VAL A 301 18.14 -30.24 11.26
CA VAL A 301 16.96 -31.10 11.23
C VAL A 301 15.68 -30.26 11.07
N PRO A 302 14.71 -30.66 10.21
CA PRO A 302 13.49 -29.88 10.01
C PRO A 302 12.70 -29.65 11.31
N LEU A 303 12.27 -28.42 11.55
CA LEU A 303 11.52 -28.01 12.75
C LEU A 303 10.26 -28.86 12.97
N GLY A 304 9.57 -29.26 11.90
CA GLY A 304 8.39 -30.12 12.00
C GLY A 304 8.68 -31.55 12.47
N THR A 305 9.93 -31.99 12.50
CA THR A 305 10.33 -33.29 13.08
C THR A 305 10.78 -33.17 14.52
N GLN A 306 11.28 -32.00 14.92
CA GLN A 306 11.80 -31.74 16.27
C GLN A 306 10.73 -31.18 17.21
N VAL A 307 9.80 -30.40 16.68
CA VAL A 307 8.74 -29.69 17.42
C VAL A 307 7.41 -30.49 17.40
N SER A 308 7.37 -31.65 16.73
CA SER A 308 6.13 -32.43 16.52
C SER A 308 5.76 -33.37 17.68
N VAL A 309 4.76 -32.96 18.44
CA VAL A 309 3.45 -33.64 18.48
C VAL A 309 2.38 -32.55 18.64
N GLU A 310 1.40 -32.51 17.74
CA GLU A 310 0.32 -31.49 17.57
C GLU A 310 0.62 -30.31 16.63
N SER A 311 -0.30 -30.07 15.69
CA SER A 311 -0.26 -28.93 14.75
C SER A 311 -0.27 -27.56 15.44
N VAL A 312 -0.56 -27.53 16.75
CA VAL A 312 -0.62 -26.35 17.62
C VAL A 312 0.77 -25.75 17.84
N ARG A 313 1.82 -26.54 18.05
CA ARG A 313 3.17 -26.00 18.29
C ARG A 313 3.77 -25.30 17.07
N MET A 314 3.39 -25.72 15.87
CA MET A 314 3.79 -25.03 14.64
C MET A 314 3.08 -23.69 14.46
N ILE A 315 1.91 -23.52 15.07
CA ILE A 315 1.20 -22.24 15.14
C ILE A 315 1.89 -21.35 16.18
N GLU A 316 2.21 -21.89 17.36
CA GLU A 316 2.96 -21.19 18.40
C GLU A 316 4.32 -20.70 17.90
N LEU A 317 5.03 -21.50 17.09
CA LEU A 317 6.29 -21.09 16.48
C LEU A 317 6.12 -19.93 15.49
N ALA A 318 5.09 -19.97 14.63
CA ALA A 318 4.82 -18.86 13.71
C ALA A 318 4.50 -17.57 14.49
N ILE A 319 3.67 -17.67 15.53
CA ILE A 319 3.32 -16.57 16.44
C ILE A 319 4.58 -16.02 17.13
N LEU A 320 5.42 -16.89 17.68
CA LEU A 320 6.66 -16.49 18.35
C LEU A 320 7.60 -15.69 17.41
N LEU A 321 7.82 -16.23 16.20
CA LEU A 321 8.72 -15.62 15.22
C LEU A 321 8.20 -14.26 14.76
N GLU A 322 6.92 -14.17 14.38
CA GLU A 322 6.34 -12.93 13.84
C GLU A 322 6.02 -11.91 14.93
N GLU A 323 5.48 -12.35 16.07
CA GLU A 323 4.93 -11.45 17.08
C GLU A 323 5.92 -11.07 18.19
N GLU A 324 6.69 -12.04 18.70
CA GLU A 324 7.62 -11.79 19.81
C GLU A 324 9.01 -11.37 19.33
N LEU A 325 9.50 -12.02 18.28
CA LEU A 325 10.80 -11.68 17.67
C LEU A 325 10.68 -10.58 16.60
N GLY A 326 9.46 -10.28 16.13
CA GLY A 326 9.19 -9.21 15.17
C GLY A 326 9.75 -9.48 13.77
N LEU A 327 9.81 -10.75 13.38
CA LEU A 327 10.39 -11.22 12.12
C LEU A 327 9.33 -11.23 11.02
N ASP A 328 9.71 -10.82 9.82
CA ASP A 328 8.84 -10.86 8.64
C ASP A 328 9.10 -12.18 7.90
N LEU A 329 8.27 -13.19 8.15
CA LEU A 329 8.46 -14.51 7.55
C LEU A 329 8.06 -14.49 6.05
N PRO A 330 8.88 -15.09 5.16
CA PRO A 330 8.50 -15.22 3.75
C PRO A 330 7.17 -15.98 3.61
N PRO A 331 6.25 -15.52 2.74
CA PRO A 331 4.90 -16.09 2.63
C PRO A 331 4.88 -17.52 2.08
N ASP A 332 5.97 -17.96 1.45
CA ASP A 332 6.18 -19.30 0.90
C ASP A 332 6.97 -20.23 1.83
N LEU A 333 7.40 -19.75 3.00
CA LEU A 333 8.19 -20.54 3.94
C LEU A 333 7.32 -21.61 4.64
N ASP A 334 7.65 -22.88 4.39
CA ASP A 334 7.06 -24.00 5.13
C ASP A 334 7.88 -24.26 6.41
N LEU A 335 7.49 -23.62 7.51
CA LEU A 335 8.11 -23.79 8.82
C LEU A 335 8.21 -25.25 9.27
N ARG A 336 7.37 -26.17 8.77
CA ARG A 336 7.45 -27.59 9.16
C ARG A 336 8.62 -28.31 8.50
N ARG A 337 8.97 -27.90 7.29
CA ARG A 337 9.99 -28.57 6.47
C ARG A 337 11.33 -27.88 6.52
N CYS A 338 11.36 -26.62 6.96
CA CYS A 338 12.55 -25.82 7.12
C CYS A 338 13.35 -26.25 8.36
N SER A 339 14.68 -26.35 8.23
CA SER A 339 15.58 -26.48 9.38
C SER A 339 15.76 -25.13 10.09
N PRO A 340 16.14 -25.09 11.37
CA PRO A 340 16.41 -23.83 12.04
C PRO A 340 17.53 -23.00 11.38
N GLN A 341 18.54 -23.64 10.78
CA GLN A 341 19.58 -22.99 9.97
C GLN A 341 18.99 -22.29 8.74
N GLU A 342 18.17 -23.01 7.95
CA GLU A 342 17.52 -22.47 6.76
C GLU A 342 16.57 -21.31 7.09
N LEU A 343 15.86 -21.40 8.23
CA LEU A 343 14.99 -20.34 8.73
C LEU A 343 15.81 -19.10 9.08
N TYR A 344 16.93 -19.28 9.78
CA TYR A 344 17.82 -18.19 10.16
C TYR A 344 18.41 -17.50 8.91
N GLU A 345 18.89 -18.27 7.94
CA GLU A 345 19.42 -17.75 6.67
C GLU A 345 18.36 -16.96 5.89
N ALA A 346 17.13 -17.49 5.78
CA ALA A 346 16.03 -16.82 5.12
C ALA A 346 15.65 -15.48 5.76
N LEU A 347 15.93 -15.32 7.06
CA LEU A 347 15.65 -14.11 7.84
C LEU A 347 16.82 -13.10 7.80
N THR A 348 18.06 -13.56 7.65
CA THR A 348 19.25 -12.70 7.64
C THR A 348 19.64 -12.16 6.26
N GLY A 349 19.16 -12.79 5.18
CA GLY A 349 19.45 -12.38 3.81
C GLY A 349 20.74 -12.96 3.26
#